data_AF-A0A3B9PMA2-F1
#
_entry.id   AF-A0A3B9PMA2-F1
#
_cell.length_a   1.000
_cell.length_b   1.000
_cell.length_c   1.000
_cell.angle_alpha   90.00
_cell.angle_beta   90.00
_cell.angle_gamma   90.00
#
_symmetry.space_group_name_H-M   'P 1'
#
loop_
_entity.id
_entity.type
_entity.pdbx_description
1 polymer ?
#
loop_
_entity_poly.entity_id
_entity_poly.type
_entity_poly.pdbx_seq_one_letter_code
_entity_poly.pdbx_strand_id
1 'polypeptide(L)'
;PYNSPNTLEGYLGLSWEFLSFKYSYAFTDLFGYDKSDGSQYYDLSAAVDVGYGVTLAAHVGYNDIKGQDDYTDWKLGLSKEFGGFNFGLHYVDTDVNNSDLADERVILSVSKSF
;
A
#
# COMPACT_ATOMS: atom_id res chain seq x y z
N PRO A 1 2.43 -13.42 20.34
CA PRO A 1 2.54 -12.58 21.56
C PRO A 1 2.81 -11.15 21.13
N TYR A 2 2.25 -10.15 21.81
CA TYR A 2 2.44 -8.75 21.44
C TYR A 2 3.27 -8.02 22.49
N ASN A 3 4.14 -7.12 22.04
CA ASN A 3 4.95 -6.25 22.88
C ASN A 3 4.65 -4.77 22.56
N SER A 4 5.61 -3.88 22.82
CA SER A 4 5.42 -2.45 22.58
C SER A 4 5.17 -2.16 21.09
N PRO A 5 4.08 -1.44 20.71
CA PRO A 5 3.76 -1.14 19.31
C PRO A 5 4.67 -0.07 18.67
N ASN A 6 5.75 0.30 19.35
CA ASN A 6 6.71 1.27 18.85
C ASN A 6 7.56 0.63 17.75
N THR A 7 7.38 1.12 16.53
CA THR A 7 8.09 0.63 15.35
C THR A 7 8.97 1.75 14.79
N LEU A 8 10.26 1.47 14.65
CA LEU A 8 11.20 2.30 13.91
C LEU A 8 11.44 1.65 12.55
N GLU A 9 11.00 2.32 11.48
CA GLU A 9 11.17 1.86 10.10
C GLU A 9 11.99 2.84 9.27
N GLY A 10 12.81 2.31 8.39
CA GLY A 10 13.48 3.06 7.32
C GLY A 10 12.91 2.66 5.97
N TYR A 11 12.88 3.60 5.04
CA TYR A 11 12.41 3.35 3.68
C TYR A 11 13.33 3.95 2.62
N LEU A 12 13.40 3.27 1.47
CA LEU A 12 14.07 3.72 0.26
C LEU A 12 13.07 3.68 -0.89
N GLY A 13 12.93 4.79 -1.59
CA GLY A 13 12.01 4.94 -2.73
C GLY A 13 12.77 5.29 -4.01
N LEU A 14 12.42 4.62 -5.09
CA LEU A 14 12.88 4.90 -6.45
C LEU A 14 11.65 5.18 -7.32
N SER A 15 11.75 6.09 -8.27
CA SER A 15 10.67 6.37 -9.22
C SER A 15 11.24 6.69 -10.58
N TRP A 16 10.63 6.12 -11.62
CA TRP A 16 11.01 6.30 -13.00
C TRP A 16 9.76 6.28 -13.89
N GLU A 17 9.50 7.41 -14.55
CA GLU A 17 8.31 7.61 -15.38
C GLU A 17 7.02 7.29 -14.61
N PHE A 18 6.25 6.32 -15.09
CA PHE A 18 5.01 5.88 -14.47
C PHE A 18 5.22 4.81 -13.40
N LEU A 19 6.45 4.31 -13.19
CA LEU A 19 6.77 3.24 -12.24
C LEU A 19 7.41 3.81 -10.98
N SER A 20 7.05 3.22 -9.83
CA SER A 20 7.63 3.53 -8.54
C SER A 20 7.90 2.25 -7.78
N PHE A 21 9.03 2.20 -7.08
CA PHE A 21 9.39 1.11 -6.19
C PHE A 21 9.73 1.67 -4.82
N LYS A 22 9.21 1.05 -3.76
CA LYS A 22 9.53 1.40 -2.38
C LYS A 22 9.90 0.14 -1.61
N TYR A 23 10.99 0.21 -0.87
CA TYR A 23 11.42 -0.81 0.07
C TYR A 23 11.41 -0.23 1.49
N SER A 24 10.85 -0.96 2.44
CA SER A 24 10.79 -0.57 3.85
C SER A 24 11.38 -1.68 4.71
N TYR A 25 12.07 -1.32 5.79
CA TYR A 25 12.71 -2.23 6.73
C TYR A 25 12.44 -1.79 8.17
N ALA A 26 11.96 -2.71 9.01
CA ALA A 26 11.71 -2.47 10.43
C ALA A 26 12.98 -2.75 11.25
N PHE A 27 13.52 -1.71 11.89
CA PHE A 27 14.68 -1.81 12.79
C PHE A 27 14.31 -2.28 14.21
N THR A 28 13.02 -2.23 14.55
CA THR A 28 12.45 -2.76 15.79
C THR A 28 11.23 -3.61 15.45
N ASP A 29 10.60 -4.18 16.47
CA ASP A 29 9.37 -4.97 16.30
C ASP A 29 8.29 -4.19 15.53
N LEU A 30 7.78 -4.83 14.47
CA LEU A 30 6.77 -4.33 13.56
C LEU A 30 5.39 -4.39 14.24
N PHE A 31 4.78 -3.23 14.47
CA PHE A 31 3.45 -3.05 15.07
C PHE A 31 3.21 -3.85 16.35
N GLY A 32 4.27 -4.08 17.14
CA GLY A 32 4.21 -4.81 18.40
C GLY A 32 4.15 -6.33 18.26
N TYR A 33 4.39 -6.90 17.08
CA TYR A 33 4.61 -8.34 16.94
C TYR A 33 5.94 -8.72 17.60
N ASP A 34 5.90 -9.62 18.59
CA ASP A 34 7.11 -9.98 19.34
C ASP A 34 8.14 -10.69 18.44
N LYS A 35 9.40 -10.20 18.46
CA LYS A 35 10.53 -10.71 17.64
C LYS A 35 10.29 -10.57 16.14
N SER A 36 9.71 -9.44 15.74
CA SER A 36 9.45 -9.12 14.34
C SER A 36 10.42 -8.06 13.78
N ASP A 37 11.46 -7.71 14.53
CA ASP A 37 12.56 -6.89 14.01
C ASP A 37 13.16 -7.52 12.74
N GLY A 38 13.48 -6.67 11.76
CA GLY A 38 13.92 -7.10 10.44
C GLY A 38 12.80 -7.51 9.49
N SER A 39 11.54 -7.25 9.82
CA SER A 39 10.43 -7.33 8.87
C SER A 39 10.62 -6.34 7.72
N GLN A 40 10.16 -6.74 6.53
CA GLN A 40 10.43 -6.03 5.29
C GLN A 40 9.15 -5.86 4.48
N TYR A 41 9.04 -4.74 3.76
CA TYR A 41 7.96 -4.50 2.83
C TYR A 41 8.48 -4.01 1.48
N TYR A 42 8.02 -4.64 0.42
CA TYR A 42 8.37 -4.32 -0.96
C TYR A 42 7.11 -3.85 -1.69
N ASP A 43 7.16 -2.70 -2.34
CA ASP A 43 6.02 -2.10 -3.04
C ASP A 43 6.43 -1.71 -4.45
N LEU A 44 5.75 -2.25 -5.45
CA LEU A 44 5.89 -1.85 -6.85
C LEU A 44 4.57 -1.26 -7.32
N SER A 45 4.62 -0.04 -7.84
CA SER A 45 3.45 0.70 -8.29
C SER A 45 3.62 1.29 -9.68
N ALA A 46 2.50 1.48 -10.37
CA ALA A 46 2.40 2.08 -11.68
C ALA A 46 1.24 3.08 -11.72
N ALA A 47 1.41 4.23 -12.37
CA ALA A 47 0.35 5.21 -12.58
C ALA A 47 0.44 5.82 -13.99
N VAL A 48 -0.55 5.55 -14.83
CA VAL A 48 -0.57 5.95 -16.25
C VAL A 48 -1.83 6.74 -16.58
N ASP A 49 -1.69 7.80 -17.38
CA ASP A 49 -2.83 8.48 -17.99
C ASP A 49 -3.37 7.60 -19.13
N VAL A 50 -4.64 7.19 -19.04
CA VAL A 50 -5.31 6.33 -20.02
C VAL A 50 -6.20 7.13 -20.99
N GLY A 51 -6.09 8.46 -20.96
CA GLY A 51 -6.85 9.39 -21.78
C GLY A 51 -8.01 10.05 -21.02
N TYR A 52 -8.52 11.15 -21.60
CA TYR A 52 -9.65 11.93 -21.05
C TYR A 52 -9.43 12.44 -19.62
N GLY A 53 -8.17 12.62 -19.20
CA GLY A 53 -7.80 13.04 -17.85
C GLY A 53 -8.06 11.98 -16.78
N VAL A 54 -8.12 10.71 -17.17
CA VAL A 54 -8.26 9.57 -16.26
C VAL A 54 -6.89 8.94 -16.06
N THR A 55 -6.48 8.78 -14.81
CA THR A 55 -5.27 8.04 -14.43
C THR A 55 -5.68 6.65 -13.94
N LEU A 56 -5.09 5.62 -14.51
CA LEU A 56 -5.13 4.26 -13.99
C LEU A 56 -3.88 4.02 -13.14
N ALA A 57 -4.07 3.63 -11.88
CA ALA A 57 -2.99 3.32 -10.97
C ALA A 57 -3.14 1.93 -10.39
N ALA A 58 -2.03 1.23 -10.21
CA ALA A 58 -1.98 -0.06 -9.55
C ALA A 58 -0.75 -0.16 -8.65
N HIS A 59 -0.82 -0.98 -7.60
CA HIS A 59 0.37 -1.46 -6.91
C HIS A 59 0.20 -2.90 -6.47
N VAL A 60 1.34 -3.55 -6.25
CA VAL A 60 1.47 -4.84 -5.58
C VAL A 60 2.55 -4.71 -4.51
N GLY A 61 2.19 -5.14 -3.31
CA GLY A 61 3.00 -5.12 -2.10
C GLY A 61 3.28 -6.54 -1.60
N TYR A 62 4.46 -6.80 -1.05
CA TYR A 62 4.77 -8.04 -0.34
C TYR A 62 5.34 -7.73 1.04
N ASN A 63 4.67 -8.23 2.07
CA ASN A 63 5.03 -8.09 3.48
C ASN A 63 5.71 -9.38 3.94
N ASP A 64 7.00 -9.29 4.26
CA ASP A 64 7.79 -10.34 4.92
C ASP A 64 7.84 -10.00 6.42
N ILE A 65 6.95 -10.61 7.21
CA ILE A 65 6.79 -10.28 8.63
C ILE A 65 7.46 -11.35 9.48
N LYS A 66 8.55 -10.98 10.14
CA LYS A 66 9.29 -11.92 10.97
C LYS A 66 8.43 -12.42 12.13
N GLY A 67 8.37 -13.75 12.25
CA GLY A 67 7.61 -14.41 13.29
C GLY A 67 6.09 -14.42 13.08
N GLN A 68 5.59 -13.94 11.93
CA GLN A 68 4.19 -14.02 11.51
C GLN A 68 4.09 -14.58 10.09
N ASP A 69 2.86 -14.67 9.56
CA ASP A 69 2.63 -15.04 8.18
C ASP A 69 2.90 -13.86 7.24
N ASP A 70 3.56 -14.16 6.12
CA ASP A 70 3.78 -13.23 5.04
C ASP A 70 2.51 -13.05 4.21
N TYR A 71 2.33 -11.90 3.58
CA TYR A 71 1.19 -11.67 2.71
C TYR A 71 1.48 -10.66 1.59
N THR A 72 0.72 -10.81 0.53
CA THR A 72 0.70 -9.91 -0.63
C THR A 72 -0.53 -9.04 -0.57
N ASP A 73 -0.37 -7.74 -0.80
CA ASP A 73 -1.48 -6.80 -0.97
C ASP A 73 -1.45 -6.15 -2.35
N TRP A 74 -2.61 -5.74 -2.85
CA TRP A 74 -2.68 -5.01 -4.11
C TRP A 74 -3.82 -4.01 -4.12
N LYS A 75 -3.67 -3.01 -4.99
CA LYS A 75 -4.73 -2.06 -5.30
C LYS A 75 -4.75 -1.77 -6.79
N LEU A 76 -5.95 -1.57 -7.30
CA LEU A 76 -6.21 -1.05 -8.63
C LEU A 76 -7.16 0.14 -8.51
N GLY A 77 -6.88 1.24 -9.17
CA GLY A 77 -7.72 2.42 -9.06
C GLY A 77 -7.72 3.31 -10.28
N LEU A 78 -8.81 4.07 -10.39
CA LEU A 78 -8.99 5.13 -11.36
C LEU A 78 -9.13 6.45 -10.61
N SER A 79 -8.46 7.49 -11.10
CA SER A 79 -8.67 8.85 -10.61
C SER A 79 -8.89 9.82 -11.76
N LYS A 80 -9.71 10.84 -11.54
CA LYS A 80 -9.97 11.91 -12.51
C LYS A 80 -10.15 13.24 -11.81
N GLU A 81 -9.49 14.26 -12.34
CA GLU A 81 -9.78 15.64 -11.97
C GLU A 81 -10.95 16.18 -12.82
N PHE A 82 -11.94 16.76 -12.15
CA PHE A 82 -13.06 17.42 -12.80
C PHE A 82 -13.54 18.61 -11.96
N GLY A 83 -13.57 19.80 -12.56
CA GLY A 83 -14.07 21.02 -11.91
C GLY A 83 -13.28 21.43 -10.66
N GLY A 84 -11.98 21.14 -10.60
CA GLY A 84 -11.13 21.41 -9.44
C GLY A 84 -11.32 20.45 -8.26
N PHE A 85 -12.03 19.35 -8.47
CA PHE A 85 -12.12 18.23 -7.54
C PHE A 85 -11.45 17.00 -8.15
N ASN A 86 -10.74 16.23 -7.32
CA ASN A 86 -10.20 14.93 -7.70
C ASN A 86 -11.14 13.83 -7.20
N PHE A 87 -11.59 12.97 -8.11
CA PHE A 87 -12.43 11.82 -7.82
C PHE A 87 -11.61 10.55 -7.98
N GLY A 88 -11.74 9.62 -7.03
CA GLY A 88 -11.06 8.33 -7.05
C GLY A 88 -12.01 7.16 -6.81
N LEU A 89 -11.77 6.05 -7.51
CA LEU A 89 -12.37 4.75 -7.28
C LEU A 89 -11.24 3.72 -7.20
N HIS A 90 -11.13 3.00 -6.08
CA HIS A 90 -10.06 2.04 -5.85
C HIS A 90 -10.62 0.72 -5.35
N TYR A 91 -10.10 -0.38 -5.85
CA TYR A 91 -10.26 -1.73 -5.31
C TYR A 91 -8.96 -2.11 -4.59
N VAL A 92 -9.05 -2.58 -3.35
CA VAL A 92 -7.92 -2.98 -2.50
C VAL A 92 -8.20 -4.35 -1.94
N ASP A 93 -7.20 -5.22 -1.93
CA ASP A 93 -7.36 -6.62 -1.52
C ASP A 93 -5.99 -7.22 -1.12
N THR A 94 -6.01 -8.40 -0.50
CA THR A 94 -4.81 -9.13 -0.05
C THR A 94 -4.98 -10.63 -0.26
N ASP A 95 -3.89 -11.41 -0.20
CA ASP A 95 -3.96 -12.88 -0.24
C ASP A 95 -4.25 -13.52 1.14
N VAL A 96 -4.51 -12.71 2.17
CA VAL A 96 -4.88 -13.19 3.51
C VAL A 96 -6.32 -13.68 3.50
N ASN A 97 -6.51 -14.97 3.75
CA ASN A 97 -7.81 -15.61 3.79
C ASN A 97 -8.28 -15.84 5.24
N ASN A 98 -9.61 -15.90 5.45
CA ASN A 98 -10.26 -16.17 6.75
C ASN A 98 -10.03 -15.08 7.81
N SER A 99 -10.03 -13.81 7.41
CA SER A 99 -9.95 -12.67 8.33
C SER A 99 -10.83 -11.53 7.83
N ASP A 100 -11.88 -11.18 8.60
CA ASP A 100 -12.78 -10.06 8.28
C ASP A 100 -12.03 -8.71 8.15
N LEU A 101 -10.82 -8.62 8.72
CA LEU A 101 -9.96 -7.44 8.61
C LEU A 101 -9.24 -7.34 7.25
N ALA A 102 -9.14 -8.45 6.52
CA ALA A 102 -8.44 -8.59 5.25
C ALA A 102 -9.37 -8.62 4.02
N ASP A 103 -10.70 -8.63 4.22
CA ASP A 103 -11.69 -8.59 3.13
C ASP A 103 -11.44 -7.44 2.15
N GLU A 104 -11.74 -7.69 0.88
CA GLU A 104 -11.57 -6.73 -0.20
C GLU A 104 -12.43 -5.48 0.01
N ARG A 105 -11.92 -4.33 -0.42
CA ARG A 105 -12.59 -3.03 -0.23
C ARG A 105 -12.64 -2.23 -1.51
N VAL A 106 -13.79 -1.61 -1.75
CA VAL A 106 -13.96 -0.56 -2.74
C VAL A 106 -14.01 0.79 -2.05
N ILE A 107 -13.09 1.69 -2.41
CA ILE A 107 -12.93 3.01 -1.83
C ILE A 107 -13.32 4.07 -2.86
N LEU A 108 -14.31 4.88 -2.52
CA LEU A 108 -14.66 6.10 -3.25
C LEU A 108 -14.06 7.31 -2.53
N SER A 109 -13.37 8.17 -3.26
CA SER A 109 -12.77 9.38 -2.69
C SER A 109 -13.12 10.63 -3.51
N VAL A 110 -13.24 11.76 -2.79
CA VAL A 110 -13.35 13.10 -3.36
C VAL A 110 -12.41 14.01 -2.58
N SER A 111 -11.52 14.72 -3.26
CA SER A 111 -10.61 15.67 -2.63
C SER A 111 -10.53 16.98 -3.41
N LYS A 112 -10.13 18.05 -2.72
CA LYS A 112 -9.88 19.37 -3.30
C LYS A 112 -8.67 19.98 -2.60
N SER A 113 -7.72 20.48 -3.38
CA SER A 113 -6.58 21.26 -2.88
C SER A 113 -6.89 22.76 -3.01
N PHE A 114 -6.49 23.55 -2.01
CA PHE A 114 -6.72 25.00 -1.92
C PHE A 114 -5.41 25.77 -2.12
#